data_AF-A0A7M3Z415-F1
#
_entry.id   AF-A0A7M3Z415-F1
#
_cell.length_a   1.000
_cell.length_b   1.000
_cell.length_c   1.000
_cell.angle_alpha   90.00
_cell.angle_beta   90.00
_cell.angle_gamma   90.00
#
_symmetry.space_group_name_H-M   'P 1'
#
loop_
_entity.id
_entity.type
_entity.pdbx_description
1 polymer ?
#
loop_
_entity_poly.entity_id
_entity_poly.type
_entity_poly.pdbx_seq_one_letter_code
_entity_poly.pdbx_strand_id
1 'polypeptide(L)'
;MQRKWFMRQYWRLQQSQTLISMVFWCTTLTLLIWPYVSWRFDSNDEMMGLPMTYFGLGLIASCVLITVLAIGYIYDQFLALWKEQRTVDTERNPFGTYATIPANTVIIGILNKILREQTKDDAEVQETCNWIDEWITWSSKQEIWARSQRFWDDTF
;
A
#
# COMPACT_ATOMS: atom_id res chain seq x y z
N MET A 1 -8.62 -14.40 20.09
CA MET A 1 -7.18 -14.02 20.15
C MET A 1 -6.30 -14.72 19.11
N GLN A 2 -6.37 -16.06 18.93
CA GLN A 2 -5.48 -16.80 18.00
C GLN A 2 -5.60 -16.38 16.53
N ARG A 3 -6.81 -16.14 16.02
CA ARG A 3 -7.04 -15.68 14.62
C ARG A 3 -6.37 -14.32 14.34
N LYS A 4 -6.47 -13.37 15.28
CA LYS A 4 -5.84 -12.04 15.15
C LYS A 4 -4.31 -12.12 15.13
N TRP A 5 -3.73 -13.02 15.93
CA TRP A 5 -2.29 -13.28 15.91
C TRP A 5 -1.85 -13.91 14.58
N PHE A 6 -2.59 -14.90 14.08
CA PHE A 6 -2.27 -15.55 12.80
C PHE A 6 -2.36 -14.57 11.62
N MET A 7 -3.42 -13.75 11.58
CA MET A 7 -3.56 -12.68 10.58
C MET A 7 -2.40 -11.68 10.64
N ARG A 8 -1.89 -11.38 11.83
CA ARG A 8 -0.72 -10.49 11.98
C ARG A 8 0.56 -11.13 11.44
N GLN A 9 0.77 -12.44 11.61
CA GLN A 9 1.92 -13.13 11.01
C GLN A 9 1.76 -13.26 9.50
N TYR A 10 0.58 -13.62 9.02
CA TYR A 10 0.26 -13.65 7.59
C TYR A 10 0.55 -12.30 6.92
N TRP A 11 0.13 -11.20 7.55
CA TRP A 11 0.42 -9.85 7.05
C TRP A 11 1.93 -9.57 6.96
N ARG A 12 2.72 -10.01 7.95
CA ARG A 12 4.19 -9.85 7.92
C ARG A 12 4.82 -10.63 6.76
N LEU A 13 4.35 -11.86 6.51
CA LEU A 13 4.80 -12.68 5.39
C LEU A 13 4.44 -12.05 4.04
N GLN A 14 3.24 -11.49 3.93
CA GLN A 14 2.79 -10.82 2.71
C GLN A 14 3.63 -9.58 2.39
N GLN A 15 4.00 -8.79 3.42
CA GLN A 15 4.86 -7.62 3.24
C GLN A 15 6.30 -8.00 2.81
N SER A 16 6.84 -9.11 3.33
CA SER A 16 8.20 -9.56 2.96
C SER A 16 8.26 -10.33 1.65
N GLN A 17 7.13 -10.83 1.14
CA GLN A 17 7.06 -11.66 -0.07
C GLN A 17 7.73 -10.99 -1.27
N THR A 18 7.48 -9.71 -1.51
CA THR A 18 8.04 -8.99 -2.67
C THR A 18 9.56 -8.87 -2.60
N LEU A 19 10.10 -8.58 -1.40
CA LEU A 19 11.55 -8.48 -1.19
C LEU A 19 12.23 -9.84 -1.37
N ILE A 20 11.68 -10.88 -0.74
CA ILE A 20 12.21 -12.25 -0.84
C ILE A 20 12.14 -12.74 -2.28
N SER A 21 11.02 -12.50 -2.97
CA SER A 21 10.84 -12.90 -4.36
C SER A 21 11.83 -12.19 -5.28
N MET A 22 12.07 -10.89 -5.09
CA MET A 22 13.05 -10.14 -5.88
C MET A 22 14.47 -10.69 -5.71
N VAL A 23 14.89 -10.94 -4.45
CA VAL A 23 16.21 -11.53 -4.17
C VAL A 23 16.33 -12.93 -4.77
N PHE A 24 15.29 -13.75 -4.62
CA PHE A 24 15.24 -15.09 -5.18
C PHE A 24 15.36 -15.08 -6.71
N TRP A 25 14.60 -14.23 -7.40
CA TRP A 25 14.67 -14.14 -8.86
C TRP A 25 16.01 -13.58 -9.36
N CYS A 26 16.55 -12.57 -8.69
CA CYS A 26 17.86 -12.02 -9.03
C CYS A 26 18.96 -13.08 -8.89
N THR A 27 19.00 -13.79 -7.76
CA THR A 27 20.01 -14.83 -7.50
C THR A 27 19.87 -16.03 -8.42
N THR A 28 18.65 -16.52 -8.64
CA THR A 28 18.41 -17.66 -9.54
C THR A 28 18.78 -17.34 -10.99
N LEU A 29 18.38 -16.17 -11.52
CA LEU A 29 18.77 -15.74 -12.87
C LEU A 29 20.28 -15.57 -12.99
N THR A 30 20.93 -14.97 -12.00
CA THR A 30 22.38 -14.78 -11.99
C THR A 30 23.13 -16.11 -12.05
N LEU A 31 22.73 -17.08 -11.23
CA LEU A 31 23.34 -18.40 -11.18
C LEU A 31 23.05 -19.23 -12.44
N LEU A 32 21.88 -19.06 -13.05
CA LEU A 32 21.51 -19.76 -14.28
C LEU A 32 22.28 -19.20 -15.48
N ILE A 33 22.56 -17.90 -15.51
CA ILE A 33 23.33 -17.23 -16.57
C ILE A 33 24.84 -17.49 -16.41
N TRP A 34 25.35 -17.59 -15.18
CA TRP A 34 26.77 -17.78 -14.89
C TRP A 34 27.49 -18.83 -15.76
N PRO A 35 27.03 -20.09 -15.90
CA PRO A 35 27.73 -21.10 -16.71
C PRO A 35 27.89 -20.73 -18.19
N TYR A 36 27.03 -19.84 -18.72
CA TYR A 36 27.12 -19.38 -20.11
C TYR A 36 28.11 -18.23 -20.31
N VAL A 37 28.50 -17.55 -19.23
CA VAL A 37 29.36 -16.35 -19.27
C VAL A 37 30.68 -16.58 -18.52
N SER A 38 30.79 -17.66 -17.73
CA SER A 38 31.97 -17.98 -16.90
C SER A 38 33.27 -18.00 -17.69
N TRP A 39 33.24 -18.39 -18.96
CA TRP A 39 34.40 -18.40 -19.86
C TRP A 39 35.03 -17.02 -20.13
N ARG A 40 34.38 -15.91 -19.75
CA ARG A 40 34.94 -14.55 -19.83
C ARG A 40 35.79 -14.17 -18.62
N PHE A 41 35.67 -14.91 -17.53
CA PHE A 41 36.32 -14.59 -16.27
C PHE A 41 37.31 -15.71 -15.94
N ASP A 42 38.59 -15.37 -15.86
CA ASP A 42 39.59 -16.31 -15.34
C ASP A 42 39.43 -16.41 -13.83
N SER A 43 39.15 -17.61 -13.32
CA SER A 43 38.93 -17.85 -11.90
C SER A 43 40.19 -17.69 -11.05
N ASN A 44 41.37 -17.72 -11.67
CA ASN A 44 42.65 -17.57 -10.98
C ASN A 44 43.09 -16.10 -10.86
N ASP A 45 42.38 -15.19 -11.52
CA ASP A 45 42.69 -13.77 -11.47
C ASP A 45 41.93 -13.09 -10.32
N GLU A 46 42.63 -12.24 -9.58
CA GLU A 46 42.08 -11.51 -8.44
C GLU A 46 42.08 -10.02 -8.76
N MET A 47 40.89 -9.41 -8.72
CA MET A 47 40.76 -7.95 -8.81
C MET A 47 40.46 -7.40 -7.43
N MET A 48 41.26 -6.45 -6.94
CA MET A 48 41.09 -5.85 -5.61
C MET A 48 41.02 -6.89 -4.45
N GLY A 49 41.75 -8.01 -4.57
CA GLY A 49 41.80 -9.08 -3.56
C GLY A 49 40.54 -9.96 -3.48
N LEU A 50 39.63 -9.87 -4.46
CA LEU A 50 38.49 -10.76 -4.61
C LEU A 50 38.61 -11.54 -5.94
N PRO A 51 38.27 -12.84 -5.95
CA PRO A 51 38.24 -13.63 -7.18
C PRO A 51 37.33 -12.99 -8.24
N MET A 52 37.81 -12.97 -9.50
CA MET A 52 37.10 -12.36 -10.63
C MET A 52 35.68 -12.96 -10.84
N THR A 53 35.45 -14.19 -10.39
CA THR A 53 34.14 -14.85 -10.31
C THR A 53 33.08 -14.00 -9.60
N TYR A 54 33.40 -13.37 -8.47
CA TYR A 54 32.42 -12.57 -7.72
C TYR A 54 32.06 -11.26 -8.42
N PHE A 55 33.02 -10.66 -9.13
CA PHE A 55 32.75 -9.49 -9.97
C PHE A 55 31.84 -9.86 -11.14
N GLY A 56 32.09 -11.01 -11.79
CA GLY A 56 31.24 -11.50 -12.88
C GLY A 56 29.81 -11.78 -12.42
N LEU A 57 29.63 -12.43 -11.27
CA LEU A 57 28.31 -12.64 -10.66
C LEU A 57 27.63 -11.30 -10.30
N GLY A 58 28.37 -10.37 -9.70
CA GLY A 58 27.85 -9.04 -9.37
C GLY A 58 27.42 -8.23 -10.59
N LEU A 59 28.17 -8.32 -11.70
CA LEU A 59 27.84 -7.67 -12.96
C LEU A 59 26.56 -8.25 -13.57
N ILE A 60 26.42 -9.58 -13.62
CA ILE A 60 25.21 -10.23 -14.12
C ILE A 60 24.00 -9.85 -13.28
N ALA A 61 24.12 -9.90 -11.95
CA ALA A 61 23.05 -9.50 -11.04
C ALA A 61 22.64 -8.03 -11.26
N SER A 62 23.61 -7.13 -11.45
CA SER A 62 23.35 -5.72 -11.77
C SER A 62 22.60 -5.55 -13.09
N CYS A 63 23.01 -6.27 -14.14
CA CYS A 63 22.31 -6.24 -15.43
C CYS A 63 20.86 -6.74 -15.33
N VAL A 64 20.61 -7.80 -14.56
CA VAL A 64 19.25 -8.29 -14.31
C VAL A 64 18.41 -7.22 -13.61
N LEU A 65 18.93 -6.60 -12.54
CA LEU A 65 18.22 -5.55 -11.81
C LEU A 65 17.92 -4.33 -12.68
N ILE A 66 18.90 -3.88 -13.48
CA ILE A 66 18.72 -2.75 -14.41
C ILE A 66 17.65 -3.08 -15.46
N THR A 67 17.63 -4.31 -15.98
CA THR A 67 16.64 -4.74 -16.97
C THR A 67 15.23 -4.74 -16.37
N VAL A 68 15.07 -5.31 -15.17
CA VAL A 68 13.78 -5.31 -14.45
C VAL A 68 13.33 -3.87 -14.15
N LEU A 69 14.24 -3.00 -13.73
CA LEU A 69 13.96 -1.59 -13.49
C LEU A 69 13.55 -0.86 -14.78
N ALA A 70 14.23 -1.12 -15.90
CA ALA A 70 13.90 -0.52 -17.20
C ALA A 70 12.51 -0.96 -17.67
N ILE A 71 12.15 -2.24 -17.53
CA ILE A 71 10.80 -2.72 -17.83
C ILE A 71 9.77 -2.02 -16.93
N GLY A 72 10.04 -1.92 -15.63
CA GLY A 72 9.17 -1.21 -14.69
C GLY A 72 9.00 0.26 -15.02
N TYR A 73 10.08 0.94 -15.42
CA TYR A 73 10.05 2.34 -15.86
C TYR A 73 9.21 2.52 -17.13
N ILE A 74 9.39 1.66 -18.14
CA ILE A 74 8.59 1.69 -19.37
C ILE A 74 7.11 1.43 -19.05
N TYR A 75 6.82 0.46 -18.18
CA TYR A 75 5.45 0.19 -17.73
C TYR A 75 4.80 1.42 -17.08
N ASP A 76 5.54 2.11 -16.22
CA ASP A 76 5.06 3.31 -15.54
C ASP A 76 4.79 4.48 -16.49
N GLN A 77 5.69 4.72 -17.46
CA GLN A 77 5.57 5.85 -18.39
C GLN A 77 4.53 5.64 -19.50
N PHE A 78 4.45 4.43 -20.08
CA PHE A 78 3.61 4.19 -21.26
C PHE A 78 2.25 3.58 -20.93
N LEU A 79 2.22 2.58 -20.05
CA LEU A 79 0.99 1.86 -19.75
C LEU A 79 0.26 2.52 -18.57
N ALA A 80 0.99 2.94 -17.54
CA ALA A 80 0.47 3.61 -16.34
C ALA A 80 -0.79 2.95 -15.74
N LEU A 81 -1.01 1.65 -15.97
CA LEU A 81 -2.22 0.91 -15.58
C LEU A 81 -2.44 0.89 -14.07
N TRP A 82 -1.39 1.13 -13.28
CA TRP A 82 -1.49 1.29 -11.83
C TRP A 82 -2.41 2.46 -11.44
N LYS A 83 -2.52 3.50 -12.29
CA LYS A 83 -3.42 4.64 -12.04
C LYS A 83 -4.87 4.17 -12.11
N GLU A 84 -5.24 3.47 -13.18
CA GLU A 84 -6.58 2.92 -13.35
C GLU A 84 -6.90 1.87 -12.30
N GLN A 85 -5.94 1.01 -11.95
CA GLN A 85 -6.11 0.05 -10.86
C GLN A 85 -6.42 0.76 -9.53
N ARG A 86 -5.73 1.86 -9.21
CA ARG A 86 -6.03 2.66 -8.03
C ARG A 86 -7.41 3.32 -8.07
N THR A 87 -7.85 3.75 -9.24
CA THR A 87 -9.22 4.27 -9.43
C THR A 87 -10.24 3.19 -9.10
N VAL A 88 -10.10 2.00 -9.71
CA VAL A 88 -10.97 0.84 -9.44
C VAL A 88 -10.96 0.45 -7.97
N ASP A 89 -9.78 0.43 -7.33
CA ASP A 89 -9.67 0.12 -5.91
C ASP A 89 -10.37 1.17 -5.03
N THR A 90 -10.38 2.44 -5.45
CA THR A 90 -11.10 3.52 -4.78
C THR A 90 -12.60 3.42 -4.98
N GLU A 91 -13.06 3.10 -6.20
CA GLU A 91 -14.47 2.90 -6.53
C GLU A 91 -15.08 1.68 -5.83
N ARG A 92 -14.28 0.61 -5.67
CA ARG A 92 -14.69 -0.58 -4.93
C ARG A 92 -14.62 -0.40 -3.42
N ASN A 93 -13.88 0.60 -2.96
CA ASN A 93 -13.81 0.89 -1.53
C ASN A 93 -15.13 1.53 -1.10
N PRO A 94 -15.97 0.84 -0.30
CA PRO A 94 -17.24 1.41 0.15
C PRO A 94 -17.03 2.72 0.92
N PHE A 95 -15.88 2.87 1.57
CA PHE A 95 -15.49 4.07 2.31
C PHE A 95 -15.05 5.24 1.43
N GLY A 96 -14.74 4.98 0.16
CA GLY A 96 -14.38 5.99 -0.82
C GLY A 96 -15.58 6.53 -1.59
N THR A 97 -16.68 5.77 -1.65
CA THR A 97 -17.80 6.06 -2.57
C THR A 97 -19.10 6.46 -1.87
N TYR A 98 -19.56 5.69 -0.88
CA TYR A 98 -20.92 5.87 -0.34
C TYR A 98 -21.07 5.69 1.16
N ALA A 99 -20.02 5.25 1.88
CA ALA A 99 -20.06 5.09 3.32
C ALA A 99 -19.01 5.95 4.01
N THR A 100 -19.41 6.67 5.06
CA THR A 100 -18.48 7.46 5.87
C THR A 100 -17.87 6.57 6.96
N ILE A 101 -16.55 6.60 7.10
CA ILE A 101 -15.85 5.94 8.21
C ILE A 101 -16.22 6.65 9.53
N PRO A 102 -16.46 5.94 10.64
CA PRO A 102 -16.85 6.54 11.92
C PRO A 102 -15.95 7.69 12.40
N ALA A 103 -14.63 7.57 12.21
CA ALA A 103 -13.70 8.64 12.55
C ALA A 103 -13.99 9.94 11.80
N ASN A 104 -14.27 9.85 10.49
CA ASN A 104 -14.63 11.01 9.68
C ASN A 104 -15.98 11.57 10.10
N THR A 105 -16.97 10.72 10.40
CA THR A 105 -18.27 11.16 10.91
C THR A 105 -18.14 11.97 12.20
N VAL A 106 -17.28 11.55 13.14
CA VAL A 106 -17.01 12.30 14.39
C VAL A 106 -16.33 13.64 14.10
N ILE A 107 -15.32 13.65 13.21
CA ILE A 107 -14.62 14.89 12.83
C ILE A 107 -15.59 15.89 12.18
N ILE A 108 -16.44 15.44 11.26
CA ILE A 108 -17.44 16.29 10.61
C ILE A 108 -18.42 16.82 11.66
N GLY A 109 -18.85 16.01 12.63
CA GLY A 109 -19.72 16.48 13.72
C GLY A 109 -19.08 17.56 14.60
N ILE A 110 -17.78 17.43 14.91
CA ILE A 110 -17.03 18.45 15.65
C ILE A 110 -16.96 19.74 14.82
N LEU A 111 -16.61 19.65 13.54
CA LEU A 111 -16.52 20.80 12.64
C LEU A 111 -17.88 21.49 12.47
N ASN A 112 -18.96 20.71 12.32
CA ASN A 112 -20.32 21.22 12.19
C ASN A 112 -20.73 22.03 13.43
N LYS A 113 -20.41 21.52 14.63
CA LYS A 113 -20.67 22.22 15.88
C LYS A 113 -19.87 23.53 15.99
N ILE A 114 -18.60 23.53 15.59
CA ILE A 114 -17.77 24.74 15.59
C ILE A 114 -18.36 25.79 14.63
N LEU A 115 -18.73 25.37 13.41
CA LEU A 115 -19.33 26.26 12.42
C LEU A 115 -20.62 26.88 12.94
N ARG A 116 -21.50 26.05 13.52
CA ARG A 116 -22.77 26.48 14.12
C ARG A 116 -22.58 27.55 15.20
N GLU A 117 -21.58 27.37 16.07
CA GLU A 117 -21.28 28.30 17.15
C GLU A 117 -20.71 29.63 16.64
N GLN A 118 -19.98 29.62 15.52
CA GLN A 118 -19.39 30.83 14.92
C GLN A 118 -20.37 31.64 14.08
N THR A 119 -21.47 31.03 13.61
CA THR A 119 -22.41 31.60 12.64
C THR A 119 -23.86 31.54 13.14
N LYS A 120 -24.07 31.91 14.41
CA LYS A 120 -25.40 31.84 15.05
C LYS A 120 -26.46 32.70 14.38
N ASP A 121 -26.04 33.81 13.79
CA ASP A 121 -26.94 34.81 13.20
C ASP A 121 -27.28 34.54 11.73
N ASP A 122 -26.63 33.54 11.11
CA ASP A 122 -26.81 33.19 9.69
C ASP A 122 -27.77 32.01 9.53
N ALA A 123 -29.01 32.30 9.11
CA ALA A 123 -30.05 31.30 8.96
C ALA A 123 -29.71 30.21 7.92
N GLU A 124 -29.00 30.54 6.84
CA GLU A 124 -28.64 29.60 5.78
C GLU A 124 -27.58 28.60 6.28
N VAL A 125 -26.61 29.09 7.04
CA VAL A 125 -25.59 28.24 7.65
C VAL A 125 -26.19 27.34 8.72
N GLN A 126 -27.15 27.83 9.51
CA GLN A 126 -27.85 27.02 10.52
C GLN A 126 -28.66 25.87 9.87
N GLU A 127 -29.31 26.12 8.73
CA GLU A 127 -30.03 25.09 7.97
C GLU A 127 -29.08 24.01 7.46
N THR A 128 -27.94 24.43 6.88
CA THR A 128 -26.90 23.50 6.42
C THR A 128 -26.37 22.65 7.58
N CYS A 129 -26.11 23.28 8.74
CA CYS A 129 -25.67 22.55 9.93
C CYS A 129 -26.72 21.52 10.39
N ASN A 130 -28.02 21.83 10.32
CA ASN A 130 -29.09 20.89 10.67
C ASN A 130 -29.08 19.66 9.75
N TRP A 131 -28.94 19.89 8.43
CA TRP A 131 -28.85 18.81 7.46
C TRP A 131 -27.64 17.91 7.73
N ILE A 132 -26.47 18.48 8.06
CA ILE A 132 -25.27 17.70 8.40
C ILE A 132 -25.52 16.84 9.66
N ASP A 133 -26.17 17.38 10.69
CA ASP A 133 -26.49 16.63 11.92
C ASP A 133 -27.43 15.44 11.63
N GLU A 134 -28.44 15.63 10.79
CA GLU A 134 -29.31 14.55 10.32
C GLU A 134 -28.54 13.49 9.53
N TRP A 135 -27.65 13.92 8.64
CA TRP A 135 -26.82 13.02 7.84
C TRP A 135 -25.83 12.21 8.69
N ILE A 136 -25.22 12.82 9.70
CA ILE A 136 -24.36 12.13 10.68
C ILE A 136 -25.17 11.11 11.48
N THR A 137 -26.38 11.49 11.92
CA THR A 137 -27.29 10.60 12.66
C THR A 137 -27.73 9.41 11.80
N TRP A 138 -27.95 9.62 10.51
CA TRP A 138 -28.22 8.54 9.57
C TRP A 138 -26.98 7.64 9.38
N SER A 139 -25.80 8.24 9.24
CA SER A 139 -24.54 7.51 9.06
C SER A 139 -24.19 6.61 10.26
N SER A 140 -24.48 7.04 11.49
CA SER A 140 -24.23 6.26 12.71
C SER A 140 -25.17 5.04 12.87
N LYS A 141 -26.30 5.03 12.15
CA LYS A 141 -27.23 3.88 12.12
C LYS A 141 -26.84 2.82 11.09
N GLN A 142 -25.85 3.08 10.24
CA GLN A 142 -25.42 2.14 9.22
C GLN A 142 -24.62 0.96 9.81
N GLU A 143 -24.67 -0.18 9.12
CA GLU A 143 -23.99 -1.41 9.56
C GLU A 143 -22.48 -1.20 9.77
N ILE A 144 -21.88 -0.34 8.95
CA ILE A 144 -20.45 0.01 9.01
C ILE A 144 -20.09 0.64 10.36
N TRP A 145 -20.92 1.56 10.86
CA TRP A 145 -20.72 2.15 12.18
C TRP A 145 -20.77 1.09 13.27
N ALA A 146 -21.78 0.21 13.22
CA ALA A 146 -21.93 -0.88 14.19
C ALA A 146 -20.73 -1.85 14.16
N ARG A 147 -20.22 -2.22 12.98
CA ARG A 147 -19.05 -3.11 12.86
C ARG A 147 -17.78 -2.49 13.41
N SER A 148 -17.55 -1.21 13.12
CA SER A 148 -16.37 -0.48 13.61
C SER A 148 -16.44 -0.20 15.10
N GLN A 149 -17.60 0.20 15.62
CA GLN A 149 -17.78 0.50 17.04
C GLN A 149 -17.72 -0.76 17.91
N ARG A 150 -18.33 -1.87 17.47
CA ARG A 150 -18.23 -3.18 18.17
C ARG A 150 -16.79 -3.62 18.39
N PHE A 151 -15.90 -3.35 17.43
CA PHE A 151 -14.48 -3.65 17.63
C PHE A 151 -13.89 -2.89 18.83
N TRP A 152 -14.24 -1.62 19.00
CA TRP A 152 -13.79 -0.82 20.13
C TRP A 152 -14.42 -1.30 21.43
N ASP A 153 -15.74 -1.50 21.45
CA ASP A 153 -16.50 -1.92 22.63
C ASP A 153 -16.12 -3.34 23.12
N ASP A 154 -15.73 -4.26 22.21
CA ASP A 154 -15.33 -5.63 22.56
C ASP A 154 -13.83 -5.73 22.95
N THR A 155 -13.01 -4.75 22.56
CA THR A 155 -11.54 -4.82 22.72
C THR A 155 -11.01 -3.92 23.84
N PHE A 156 -11.76 -2.90 24.25
CA PHE A 156 -11.42 -1.95 25.31
C PHE A 156 -12.57 -1.82 26.30
#